data_AF-A0A2T5IHK8-F1
#
_entry.id   AF-A0A2T5IHK8-F1
#
_cell.length_a   1.000
_cell.length_b   1.000
_cell.length_c   1.000
_cell.angle_alpha   90.00
_cell.angle_beta   90.00
_cell.angle_gamma   90.00
#
_symmetry.space_group_name_H-M   'P 1'
#
loop_
_entity.id
_entity.type
_entity.pdbx_description
1 polymer ?
#
loop_
_entity_poly.entity_id
_entity_poly.type
_entity_poly.pdbx_seq_one_letter_code
_entity_poly.pdbx_strand_id
1 'polypeptide(L)'
;MGGGWGPWTRKYGMCCERVVGATVVLGDGSIRKLRMSKSSEEERELSEEERELLWAIKGGGGFSYGIITEFVIETFELPWEMIKFEINWNKSRYVPEDKIFAIRDSAPTPTLTVLKAWEDVIASTDSEANQLVGTNLKITARHAPENAPFDPHAVSHSCTMYGYWEGDEDSLLKFIHKRFKSTGYALRPIKDTDKAGRKYNSKTEGNGDRYVPYGDQLMSSWDRYSFHNVDRLMQGLEGLPFPPDEDQPAPHKIISRLVNAQGLGEEGHYKLLKSLTSPLVLPGNEGLGLVTYITLGAITGNYYEHVITPEQKTKSAFPYKDKLFTIQYQTWWNETDGQKKEAQNNEVFTRVNRALDWMDVCRNYDIPNTSGAFISFKDSSVPTKTYFDKSYEELVRIKQTHARDPFNHFCSRKTII
;
A
#
# COMPACT_ATOMS: atom_id res chain seq x y z
N MET A 1 -13.09 -7.53 2.13
CA MET A 1 -13.20 -8.25 3.42
C MET A 1 -11.95 -8.17 4.32
N GLY A 2 -10.76 -7.81 3.84
CA GLY A 2 -9.54 -7.75 4.65
C GLY A 2 -8.98 -6.35 4.90
N GLY A 3 -9.82 -5.32 4.87
CA GLY A 3 -9.39 -3.92 4.72
C GLY A 3 -9.79 -3.37 3.36
N GLY A 4 -8.80 -3.12 2.51
CA GLY A 4 -8.97 -2.42 1.23
C GLY A 4 -8.38 -1.02 1.33
N TRP A 5 -7.06 -1.00 1.51
CA TRP A 5 -6.27 0.22 1.55
C TRP A 5 -6.10 0.78 0.13
N GLY A 6 -6.17 2.09 -0.01
CA GLY A 6 -6.06 2.77 -1.30
C GLY A 6 -5.88 4.27 -1.15
N PRO A 7 -5.88 5.03 -2.26
CA PRO A 7 -5.70 6.48 -2.25
C PRO A 7 -6.64 7.21 -1.30
N TRP A 8 -7.86 6.71 -1.11
CA TRP A 8 -8.88 7.35 -0.29
C TRP A 8 -8.81 7.04 1.20
N THR A 9 -7.90 6.16 1.64
CA THR A 9 -7.94 5.65 3.02
C THR A 9 -7.81 6.74 4.07
N ARG A 10 -6.96 7.75 3.86
CA ARG A 10 -6.80 8.85 4.83
C ARG A 10 -8.06 9.73 4.96
N LYS A 11 -8.86 9.83 3.89
CA LYS A 11 -10.02 10.71 3.82
C LYS A 11 -11.36 10.01 4.12
N TYR A 12 -11.49 8.73 3.75
CA TYR A 12 -12.75 7.99 3.83
C TYR A 12 -12.66 6.62 4.52
N GLY A 13 -11.49 6.25 5.04
CA GLY A 13 -11.25 4.96 5.68
C GLY A 13 -10.96 3.82 4.70
N MET A 14 -10.81 2.61 5.23
CA MET A 14 -10.63 1.41 4.41
C MET A 14 -11.90 1.11 3.61
N CYS A 15 -11.77 0.50 2.44
CA CYS A 15 -12.93 0.11 1.62
C CYS A 15 -13.93 -0.77 2.40
N CYS A 16 -13.44 -1.69 3.26
CA CYS A 16 -14.32 -2.51 4.09
C CYS A 16 -15.21 -1.70 5.05
N GLU A 17 -14.82 -0.50 5.45
CA GLU A 17 -15.62 0.33 6.35
C GLU A 17 -16.81 0.97 5.62
N ARG A 18 -16.75 1.06 4.29
CA ARG A 18 -17.83 1.53 3.42
C ARG A 18 -18.76 0.42 2.94
N VAL A 19 -18.54 -0.83 3.34
CA VAL A 19 -19.51 -1.92 3.10
C VAL A 19 -20.70 -1.70 4.03
N VAL A 20 -21.87 -1.42 3.47
CA VAL A 20 -23.13 -1.18 4.21
C VAL A 20 -24.14 -2.31 4.06
N GLY A 21 -23.81 -3.33 3.31
CA GLY A 21 -24.57 -4.57 3.22
C GLY A 21 -23.83 -5.64 2.44
N ALA A 22 -24.28 -6.88 2.57
CA ALA A 22 -23.75 -8.02 1.83
C ALA A 22 -24.78 -9.15 1.74
N THR A 23 -24.70 -9.97 0.70
CA THR A 23 -25.42 -11.25 0.62
C THR A 23 -24.43 -12.39 0.82
N VAL A 24 -24.66 -13.23 1.83
CA VAL A 24 -23.78 -14.34 2.21
C VAL A 24 -24.51 -15.68 2.16
N VAL A 25 -23.83 -16.70 1.62
CA VAL A 25 -24.24 -18.11 1.71
C VAL A 25 -23.47 -18.75 2.87
N LEU A 26 -24.19 -19.23 3.88
CA LEU A 26 -23.64 -19.87 5.08
C LEU A 26 -23.32 -21.36 4.84
N GLY A 27 -22.76 -22.04 5.84
CA GLY A 27 -22.25 -23.42 5.70
C GLY A 27 -23.33 -24.47 5.49
N ASP A 28 -24.56 -24.18 5.93
CA ASP A 28 -25.76 -24.98 5.68
C ASP A 28 -26.41 -24.68 4.32
N GLY A 29 -25.82 -23.80 3.52
CA GLY A 29 -26.35 -23.32 2.24
C GLY A 29 -27.43 -22.24 2.35
N SER A 30 -27.80 -21.83 3.57
CA SER A 30 -28.79 -20.77 3.76
C SER A 30 -28.22 -19.40 3.36
N ILE A 31 -29.08 -18.56 2.78
CA ILE A 31 -28.72 -17.21 2.32
C ILE A 31 -29.10 -16.20 3.40
N ARG A 32 -28.21 -15.27 3.72
CA ARG A 32 -28.48 -14.10 4.57
C ARG A 32 -28.21 -12.81 3.82
N LYS A 33 -29.12 -11.85 3.96
CA LYS A 33 -28.94 -10.47 3.52
C LYS A 33 -28.60 -9.65 4.75
N LEU A 34 -27.41 -9.08 4.74
CA LEU A 34 -26.86 -8.28 5.82
C LEU A 34 -27.01 -6.82 5.44
N ARG A 35 -27.43 -5.97 6.38
CA ARG A 35 -27.58 -4.54 6.16
C ARG A 35 -27.10 -3.75 7.38
N MET A 36 -26.50 -2.59 7.13
CA MET A 36 -26.19 -1.61 8.15
C MET A 36 -27.44 -0.77 8.40
N SER A 37 -27.72 -0.47 9.67
CA SER A 37 -28.79 0.44 10.02
C SER A 37 -28.52 1.86 9.52
N LYS A 38 -29.56 2.53 9.03
CA LYS A 38 -29.52 3.97 8.68
C LYS A 38 -30.18 4.87 9.74
N SER A 39 -30.86 4.30 10.73
CA SER A 39 -31.57 5.04 11.78
C SER A 39 -31.59 4.29 13.11
N SER A 40 -31.90 4.98 14.21
CA SER A 40 -32.08 4.31 15.52
C SER A 40 -33.27 3.33 15.52
N GLU A 41 -34.25 3.55 14.65
CA GLU A 41 -35.43 2.70 14.48
C GLU A 41 -35.07 1.40 13.73
N GLU A 42 -34.35 1.50 12.62
CA GLU A 42 -33.87 0.35 11.85
C GLU A 42 -32.89 -0.53 12.66
N GLU A 43 -32.12 0.06 13.56
CA GLU A 43 -31.15 -0.68 14.40
C GLU A 43 -31.86 -1.69 15.31
N ARG A 44 -33.08 -1.37 15.77
CA ARG A 44 -33.90 -2.24 16.63
C ARG A 44 -34.48 -3.43 15.87
N GLU A 45 -34.58 -3.34 14.55
CA GLU A 45 -35.09 -4.41 13.69
C GLU A 45 -34.00 -5.39 13.25
N LEU A 46 -32.73 -5.01 13.35
CA LEU A 46 -31.62 -5.89 13.00
C LEU A 46 -31.48 -7.02 14.03
N SER A 47 -31.31 -8.23 13.52
CA SER A 47 -30.89 -9.35 14.36
C SER A 47 -29.43 -9.20 14.78
N GLU A 48 -29.07 -9.88 15.88
CA GLU A 48 -27.67 -9.98 16.32
C GLU A 48 -26.80 -10.69 15.26
N GLU A 49 -27.29 -11.78 14.66
CA GLU A 49 -26.64 -12.49 13.54
C GLU A 49 -26.28 -11.53 12.40
N GLU A 50 -27.22 -10.67 11.98
CA GLU A 50 -26.96 -9.73 10.89
C GLU A 50 -25.87 -8.70 11.22
N ARG A 51 -25.93 -8.10 12.42
CA ARG A 51 -24.94 -7.10 12.87
C ARG A 51 -23.55 -7.70 12.98
N GLU A 52 -23.45 -8.88 13.57
CA GLU A 52 -22.18 -9.56 13.84
C GLU A 52 -21.53 -10.09 12.56
N LEU A 53 -22.30 -10.73 11.67
CA LEU A 53 -21.78 -11.17 10.38
C LEU A 53 -21.32 -9.98 9.53
N LEU A 54 -22.08 -8.88 9.49
CA LEU A 54 -21.67 -7.70 8.74
C LEU A 54 -20.38 -7.10 9.31
N TRP A 55 -20.28 -6.98 10.64
CA TRP A 55 -19.06 -6.52 11.30
C TRP A 55 -17.85 -7.38 10.95
N ALA A 56 -18.00 -8.71 10.96
CA ALA A 56 -16.94 -9.65 10.65
C ALA A 56 -16.49 -9.56 9.16
N ILE A 57 -17.42 -9.38 8.24
CA ILE A 57 -17.12 -9.20 6.81
C ILE A 57 -16.36 -7.87 6.56
N LYS A 58 -16.56 -6.86 7.42
CA LYS A 58 -15.89 -5.56 7.40
C LYS A 58 -14.48 -5.60 8.01
N GLY A 59 -13.64 -6.56 7.60
CA GLY A 59 -12.21 -6.59 7.98
C GLY A 59 -11.71 -7.94 8.51
N GLY A 60 -12.59 -8.89 8.81
CA GLY A 60 -12.30 -10.20 9.38
C GLY A 60 -11.74 -11.25 8.42
N GLY A 61 -11.37 -10.85 7.21
CA GLY A 61 -10.82 -11.74 6.20
C GLY A 61 -11.89 -12.52 5.45
N GLY A 62 -11.58 -12.87 4.19
CA GLY A 62 -12.50 -13.61 3.35
C GLY A 62 -12.52 -15.11 3.67
N PHE A 63 -13.61 -15.77 3.26
CA PHE A 63 -13.77 -17.23 3.31
C PHE A 63 -13.73 -17.83 4.73
N SER A 64 -14.13 -17.05 5.74
CA SER A 64 -14.26 -17.51 7.14
C SER A 64 -15.72 -17.70 7.58
N TYR A 65 -16.66 -16.94 7.00
CA TYR A 65 -18.05 -16.80 7.48
C TYR A 65 -19.11 -17.25 6.47
N GLY A 66 -18.69 -17.74 5.31
CA GLY A 66 -19.56 -18.00 4.17
C GLY A 66 -18.98 -17.51 2.84
N ILE A 67 -19.76 -17.71 1.79
CA ILE A 67 -19.48 -17.22 0.44
C ILE A 67 -20.24 -15.92 0.22
N ILE A 68 -19.52 -14.81 0.08
CA ILE A 68 -20.14 -13.53 -0.26
C ILE A 68 -20.46 -13.50 -1.76
N THR A 69 -21.72 -13.25 -2.08
CA THR A 69 -22.24 -13.18 -3.46
C THR A 69 -22.53 -11.75 -3.90
N GLU A 70 -22.69 -10.82 -2.95
CA GLU A 70 -22.97 -9.41 -3.22
C GLU A 70 -22.39 -8.52 -2.11
N PHE A 71 -21.91 -7.33 -2.49
CA PHE A 71 -21.62 -6.24 -1.58
C PHE A 71 -22.48 -5.02 -1.93
N VAL A 72 -23.01 -4.36 -0.91
CA VAL A 72 -23.56 -3.01 -1.02
C VAL A 72 -22.52 -2.05 -0.43
N ILE A 73 -21.97 -1.18 -1.26
CA ILE A 73 -20.88 -0.26 -0.88
C ILE A 73 -21.41 1.16 -0.93
N GLU A 74 -21.18 1.92 0.14
CA GLU A 74 -21.50 3.33 0.22
C GLU A 74 -20.44 4.15 -0.53
N THR A 75 -20.84 4.77 -1.63
CA THR A 75 -19.98 5.66 -2.42
C THR A 75 -19.86 7.04 -1.76
N PHE A 76 -18.96 7.88 -2.27
CA PHE A 76 -18.82 9.27 -1.87
C PHE A 76 -18.64 10.15 -3.11
N GLU A 77 -18.93 11.45 -2.97
CA GLU A 77 -18.69 12.40 -4.05
C GLU A 77 -17.19 12.64 -4.27
N LEU A 78 -16.79 12.69 -5.54
CA LEU A 78 -15.44 13.09 -5.90
C LEU A 78 -15.20 14.58 -5.59
N PRO A 79 -13.96 14.97 -5.27
CA PRO A 79 -13.60 16.37 -5.17
C PRO A 79 -13.83 17.13 -6.47
N TRP A 80 -13.81 18.46 -6.40
CA TRP A 80 -13.90 19.31 -7.58
C TRP A 80 -12.78 19.02 -8.58
N GLU A 81 -11.54 19.01 -8.08
CA GLU A 81 -10.33 18.70 -8.82
C GLU A 81 -9.40 17.88 -7.92
N MET A 82 -8.78 16.87 -8.51
CA MET A 82 -7.79 16.03 -7.86
C MET A 82 -6.62 15.80 -8.82
N ILE A 83 -5.41 15.90 -8.30
CA ILE A 83 -4.16 15.75 -9.02
C ILE A 83 -3.41 14.58 -8.42
N LYS A 84 -3.17 13.56 -9.23
CA LYS A 84 -2.19 12.52 -8.92
C LYS A 84 -0.81 13.09 -9.18
N PHE A 85 0.17 12.74 -8.36
CA PHE A 85 1.54 13.23 -8.54
C PHE A 85 2.59 12.22 -8.08
N GLU A 86 3.77 12.31 -8.70
CA GLU A 86 4.97 11.57 -8.33
C GLU A 86 6.14 12.53 -8.07
N ILE A 87 6.85 12.31 -6.97
CA ILE A 87 8.13 12.97 -6.66
C ILE A 87 9.21 11.93 -6.32
N ASN A 88 10.43 12.18 -6.81
CA ASN A 88 11.55 11.25 -6.71
C ASN A 88 12.79 11.87 -6.06
N TRP A 89 13.43 11.10 -5.19
CA TRP A 89 14.75 11.39 -4.64
C TRP A 89 15.72 10.29 -5.00
N ASN A 90 16.97 10.68 -5.28
CA ASN A 90 18.07 9.77 -5.56
C ASN A 90 17.72 8.74 -6.65
N LYS A 91 17.17 9.18 -7.79
CA LYS A 91 16.74 8.26 -8.86
C LYS A 91 17.93 7.41 -9.31
N SER A 92 17.82 6.09 -9.17
CA SER A 92 18.79 5.14 -9.72
C SER A 92 18.85 5.27 -11.24
N ARG A 93 20.06 5.28 -11.80
CA ARG A 93 20.31 5.30 -13.25
C ARG A 93 21.15 4.10 -13.65
N TYR A 94 20.86 3.56 -14.83
CA TYR A 94 21.67 2.47 -15.39
C TYR A 94 23.09 2.98 -15.73
N VAL A 95 24.09 2.21 -15.34
CA VAL A 95 25.52 2.43 -15.59
C VAL A 95 25.99 1.31 -16.52
N PRO A 96 26.10 1.58 -17.84
CA PRO A 96 26.40 0.55 -18.84
C PRO A 96 27.75 -0.15 -18.61
N GLU A 97 28.75 0.57 -18.09
CA GLU A 97 30.11 0.06 -17.89
C GLU A 97 30.14 -1.08 -16.87
N ASP A 98 29.37 -0.92 -15.79
CA ASP A 98 29.30 -1.86 -14.67
C ASP A 98 28.08 -2.78 -14.74
N LYS A 99 27.16 -2.53 -15.68
CA LYS A 99 25.85 -3.21 -15.83
C LYS A 99 25.02 -3.19 -14.54
N ILE A 100 25.03 -2.07 -13.81
CA ILE A 100 24.28 -1.89 -12.57
C ILE A 100 23.41 -0.63 -12.62
N PHE A 101 22.44 -0.56 -11.72
CA PHE A 101 21.74 0.68 -11.41
C PHE A 101 22.37 1.33 -10.18
N ALA A 102 22.68 2.63 -10.27
CA ALA A 102 23.31 3.38 -9.19
C ALA A 102 22.77 4.81 -9.09
N ILE A 103 22.80 5.34 -7.86
CA ILE A 103 22.52 6.76 -7.58
C ILE A 103 23.74 7.57 -8.03
N ARG A 104 23.54 8.51 -8.96
CA ARG A 104 24.62 9.35 -9.53
C ARG A 104 24.48 10.85 -9.19
N ASP A 105 23.52 11.20 -8.35
CA ASP A 105 23.39 12.58 -7.87
C ASP A 105 24.65 12.97 -7.09
N SER A 106 25.22 14.15 -7.40
CA SER A 106 26.47 14.62 -6.76
C SER A 106 26.32 14.90 -5.26
N ALA A 107 25.09 15.19 -4.82
CA ALA A 107 24.70 15.35 -3.44
C ALA A 107 23.35 14.64 -3.23
N PRO A 108 23.34 13.32 -3.00
CA PRO A 108 22.11 12.58 -2.77
C PRO A 108 21.48 13.00 -1.44
N THR A 109 20.15 13.04 -1.39
CA THR A 109 19.39 13.38 -0.20
C THR A 109 19.41 12.19 0.76
N PRO A 110 19.83 12.35 2.03
CA PRO A 110 19.73 11.28 3.02
C PRO A 110 18.29 10.76 3.14
N THR A 111 18.13 9.44 3.07
CA THR A 111 16.80 8.81 3.10
C THR A 111 16.07 9.09 4.40
N LEU A 112 16.79 9.26 5.51
CA LEU A 112 16.22 9.67 6.78
C LEU A 112 15.48 11.02 6.69
N THR A 113 16.02 11.99 5.95
CA THR A 113 15.39 13.30 5.75
C THR A 113 14.10 13.18 4.95
N VAL A 114 14.09 12.34 3.92
CA VAL A 114 12.88 12.06 3.11
C VAL A 114 11.83 11.34 3.95
N LEU A 115 12.23 10.32 4.70
CA LEU A 115 11.34 9.53 5.56
C LEU A 115 10.67 10.40 6.63
N LYS A 116 11.45 11.22 7.35
CA LYS A 116 10.91 12.13 8.36
C LYS A 116 9.96 13.17 7.76
N ALA A 117 10.32 13.77 6.63
CA ALA A 117 9.43 14.72 5.96
C ALA A 117 8.11 14.08 5.51
N TRP A 118 8.15 12.84 5.02
CA TRP A 118 6.94 12.10 4.68
C TRP A 118 6.11 11.71 5.91
N GLU A 119 6.75 11.25 6.99
CA GLU A 119 6.08 10.96 8.27
C GLU A 119 5.38 12.21 8.84
N ASP A 120 6.06 13.36 8.85
CA ASP A 120 5.51 14.64 9.32
C ASP A 120 4.27 15.05 8.52
N VAL A 121 4.28 14.82 7.21
CA VAL A 121 3.13 15.08 6.33
C VAL A 121 1.96 14.17 6.69
N ILE A 122 2.20 12.87 6.86
CA ILE A 122 1.09 11.93 7.09
C ILE A 122 0.52 12.01 8.50
N ALA A 123 1.33 12.44 9.48
CA ALA A 123 0.92 12.67 10.86
C ALA A 123 0.21 14.02 11.07
N SER A 124 0.28 14.93 10.10
CA SER A 124 -0.39 16.23 10.18
C SER A 124 -1.88 16.12 9.87
N THR A 125 -2.70 16.87 10.62
CA THR A 125 -4.15 17.03 10.41
C THR A 125 -4.57 18.46 10.09
N ASP A 126 -3.61 19.32 9.74
CA ASP A 126 -3.93 20.68 9.31
C ASP A 126 -4.69 20.68 7.96
N SER A 127 -5.28 21.83 7.62
CA SER A 127 -6.13 21.94 6.44
C SER A 127 -5.40 21.61 5.13
N GLU A 128 -4.09 21.83 5.05
CA GLU A 128 -3.28 21.45 3.87
C GLU A 128 -3.05 19.94 3.84
N ALA A 129 -2.74 19.30 4.96
CA ALA A 129 -2.57 17.85 5.05
C ALA A 129 -3.85 17.08 4.70
N ASN A 130 -5.03 17.70 4.89
CA ASN A 130 -6.32 17.17 4.49
C ASN A 130 -6.56 17.19 2.97
N GLN A 131 -5.85 18.04 2.23
CA GLN A 131 -5.85 18.02 0.76
C GLN A 131 -5.01 16.86 0.22
N LEU A 132 -4.08 16.30 1.00
CA LEU A 132 -3.40 15.07 0.65
C LEU A 132 -4.30 13.86 0.93
N VAL A 133 -5.14 13.55 -0.05
CA VAL A 133 -6.13 12.47 -0.04
C VAL A 133 -5.50 11.12 0.29
N GLY A 134 -4.35 10.83 -0.33
CA GLY A 134 -3.64 9.56 -0.18
C GLY A 134 -2.18 9.70 -0.57
N THR A 135 -1.33 8.90 0.07
CA THR A 135 0.08 8.84 -0.31
C THR A 135 0.71 7.51 0.08
N ASN A 136 1.74 7.13 -0.67
CA ASN A 136 2.71 6.12 -0.24
C ASN A 136 4.13 6.58 -0.55
N LEU A 137 5.09 6.03 0.18
CA LEU A 137 6.52 6.23 -0.05
C LEU A 137 7.19 4.89 -0.34
N LYS A 138 7.71 4.73 -1.55
CA LYS A 138 8.54 3.60 -1.95
C LYS A 138 10.01 3.90 -1.64
N ILE A 139 10.70 2.97 -1.00
CA ILE A 139 12.15 3.05 -0.73
C ILE A 139 12.82 1.76 -1.21
N THR A 140 13.76 1.88 -2.15
CA THR A 140 14.43 0.73 -2.76
C THR A 140 15.54 0.22 -1.85
N ALA A 141 15.61 -1.10 -1.64
CA ALA A 141 16.70 -1.70 -0.87
C ALA A 141 18.00 -1.67 -1.69
N ARG A 142 19.15 -1.58 -1.01
CA ARG A 142 20.45 -1.48 -1.69
C ARG A 142 21.47 -2.45 -1.12
N HIS A 143 22.42 -2.82 -1.97
CA HIS A 143 23.57 -3.60 -1.57
C HIS A 143 24.45 -2.83 -0.57
N ALA A 144 24.91 -3.54 0.45
CA ALA A 144 26.05 -3.13 1.27
C ALA A 144 26.81 -4.37 1.77
N PRO A 145 28.16 -4.35 1.82
CA PRO A 145 28.94 -5.42 2.42
C PRO A 145 28.55 -5.68 3.88
N GLU A 146 28.68 -6.93 4.33
CA GLU A 146 28.19 -7.39 5.65
C GLU A 146 28.72 -6.56 6.84
N ASN A 147 29.97 -6.10 6.77
CA ASN A 147 30.63 -5.30 7.81
C ASN A 147 30.79 -3.82 7.44
N ALA A 148 30.04 -3.34 6.44
CA ALA A 148 30.11 -1.93 6.06
C ALA A 148 29.58 -1.04 7.20
N PRO A 149 30.27 0.08 7.53
CA PRO A 149 29.75 1.04 8.48
C PRO A 149 28.40 1.58 7.98
N PHE A 150 27.46 1.73 8.89
CA PHE A 150 26.11 2.22 8.57
C PHE A 150 25.82 3.48 9.37
N ASP A 151 25.55 4.56 8.66
CA ASP A 151 25.11 5.83 9.20
C ASP A 151 23.75 6.19 8.60
N PRO A 152 22.66 6.23 9.40
CA PRO A 152 21.34 6.60 8.92
C PRO A 152 21.26 8.05 8.40
N HIS A 153 22.18 8.93 8.83
CA HIS A 153 22.20 10.34 8.41
C HIS A 153 22.91 10.56 7.07
N ALA A 154 23.69 9.58 6.60
CA ALA A 154 24.39 9.63 5.31
C ALA A 154 23.80 8.69 4.26
N VAL A 155 23.12 7.61 4.68
CA VAL A 155 22.60 6.60 3.74
C VAL A 155 21.53 7.19 2.82
N SER A 156 21.66 6.88 1.53
CA SER A 156 20.76 7.34 0.47
C SER A 156 20.29 6.15 -0.37
N HIS A 157 18.97 6.02 -0.47
CA HIS A 157 18.23 5.05 -1.26
C HIS A 157 17.41 5.80 -2.33
N SER A 158 17.09 5.13 -3.43
CA SER A 158 16.10 5.63 -4.38
C SER A 158 14.73 5.63 -3.73
N CYS A 159 14.11 6.80 -3.65
CA CYS A 159 12.81 7.02 -3.03
C CYS A 159 11.83 7.61 -4.04
N THR A 160 10.60 7.09 -4.04
CA THR A 160 9.50 7.63 -4.86
C THR A 160 8.28 7.80 -3.97
N MET A 161 7.76 9.02 -3.86
CA MET A 161 6.47 9.26 -3.22
C MET A 161 5.42 9.44 -4.30
N TYR A 162 4.33 8.70 -4.14
CA TYR A 162 3.11 8.87 -4.90
C TYR A 162 2.08 9.57 -4.02
N GLY A 163 1.32 10.50 -4.60
CA GLY A 163 0.29 11.22 -3.87
C GLY A 163 -0.93 11.55 -4.71
N TYR A 164 -2.04 11.80 -4.02
CA TYR A 164 -3.29 12.29 -4.56
C TYR A 164 -3.65 13.56 -3.81
N TRP A 165 -3.77 14.65 -4.55
CA TRP A 165 -3.97 15.98 -4.03
C TRP A 165 -5.34 16.50 -4.43
N GLU A 166 -6.14 16.97 -3.49
CA GLU A 166 -7.39 17.66 -3.72
C GLU A 166 -7.14 19.16 -3.77
N GLY A 167 -7.11 19.71 -4.98
CA GLY A 167 -6.78 21.11 -5.23
C GLY A 167 -6.24 21.33 -6.63
N ASP A 168 -5.72 22.52 -6.86
CA ASP A 168 -5.06 22.92 -8.11
C ASP A 168 -3.53 22.71 -8.06
N GLU A 169 -2.86 22.91 -9.20
CA GLU A 169 -1.41 22.76 -9.32
C GLU A 169 -0.64 23.74 -8.43
N ASP A 170 -1.13 24.97 -8.28
CA ASP A 170 -0.48 25.99 -7.47
C ASP A 170 -0.47 25.63 -5.98
N SER A 171 -1.59 25.13 -5.46
CA SER A 171 -1.70 24.64 -4.09
C SER A 171 -0.84 23.39 -3.86
N LEU A 172 -0.79 22.47 -4.82
CA LEU A 172 0.09 21.31 -4.78
C LEU A 172 1.58 21.73 -4.73
N LEU A 173 1.99 22.66 -5.59
CA LEU A 173 3.37 23.15 -5.63
C LEU A 173 3.75 23.85 -4.32
N LYS A 174 2.86 24.67 -3.77
CA LYS A 174 3.05 25.29 -2.45
C LYS A 174 3.21 24.25 -1.35
N PHE A 175 2.36 23.23 -1.35
CA PHE A 175 2.44 22.12 -0.40
C PHE A 175 3.77 21.38 -0.50
N ILE A 176 4.17 20.94 -1.70
CA ILE A 176 5.43 20.22 -1.92
C ILE A 176 6.62 21.09 -1.50
N HIS A 177 6.65 22.35 -1.93
CA HIS A 177 7.73 23.27 -1.60
C HIS A 177 7.85 23.49 -0.09
N LYS A 178 6.72 23.64 0.61
CA LYS A 178 6.69 23.86 2.06
C LYS A 178 7.13 22.62 2.83
N ARG A 179 6.56 21.45 2.53
CA ARG A 179 6.75 20.22 3.32
C ARG A 179 8.03 19.47 3.01
N PHE A 180 8.53 19.55 1.77
CA PHE A 180 9.72 18.82 1.35
C PHE A 180 10.93 19.73 1.10
N LYS A 181 10.89 21.00 1.56
CA LYS A 181 12.04 21.93 1.48
C LYS A 181 13.33 21.34 2.04
N SER A 182 13.23 20.68 3.20
CA SER A 182 14.37 20.07 3.92
C SER A 182 15.05 18.96 3.13
N THR A 183 14.34 18.33 2.19
CA THR A 183 14.87 17.24 1.35
C THR A 183 15.73 17.75 0.18
N GLY A 184 15.86 19.07 0.03
CA GLY A 184 16.50 19.68 -1.15
C GLY A 184 15.64 19.63 -2.40
N TYR A 185 14.37 19.23 -2.29
CA TYR A 185 13.39 19.22 -3.38
C TYR A 185 12.87 20.64 -3.63
N ALA A 186 13.74 21.54 -4.09
CA ALA A 186 13.36 22.85 -4.57
C ALA A 186 13.21 22.80 -6.10
N LEU A 187 11.97 22.88 -6.60
CA LEU A 187 11.65 23.12 -8.02
C LEU A 187 11.97 21.97 -9.01
N ARG A 188 12.00 20.72 -8.56
CA ARG A 188 12.06 19.57 -9.47
C ARG A 188 10.68 19.34 -10.12
N PRO A 189 10.63 18.92 -11.40
CA PRO A 189 9.36 18.67 -12.08
C PRO A 189 8.55 17.61 -11.33
N ILE A 190 7.28 17.92 -11.07
CA ILE A 190 6.29 16.92 -10.67
C ILE A 190 6.04 16.05 -11.90
N LYS A 191 6.05 14.72 -11.72
CA LYS A 191 5.78 13.76 -12.80
C LYS A 191 4.38 13.17 -12.66
N ASP A 192 3.89 12.61 -13.77
CA ASP A 192 2.64 11.86 -13.87
C ASP A 192 1.45 12.58 -13.22
N THR A 193 1.27 13.84 -13.64
CA THR A 193 0.17 14.71 -13.20
C THR A 193 -1.11 14.38 -13.95
N ASP A 194 -1.72 13.26 -13.58
CA ASP A 194 -3.06 12.92 -14.04
C ASP A 194 -4.10 13.65 -13.21
N LYS A 195 -5.17 14.12 -13.84
CA LYS A 195 -6.22 14.92 -13.18
C LYS A 195 -7.57 14.22 -13.22
N ALA A 196 -8.32 14.36 -12.12
CA ALA A 196 -9.69 13.89 -11.97
C ALA A 196 -10.56 14.92 -11.26
N GLY A 197 -11.84 14.60 -11.16
CA GLY A 197 -12.79 15.28 -10.30
C GLY A 197 -14.04 15.68 -11.04
N ARG A 198 -14.97 16.30 -10.31
CA ARG A 198 -16.26 16.74 -10.87
C ARG A 198 -16.09 17.74 -12.02
N LYS A 199 -15.00 18.53 -12.02
CA LYS A 199 -14.63 19.49 -13.08
C LYS A 199 -14.52 18.85 -14.47
N TYR A 200 -14.18 17.56 -14.56
CA TYR A 200 -13.96 16.85 -15.83
C TYR A 200 -15.17 16.03 -16.32
N ASN A 201 -16.30 16.14 -15.61
CA ASN A 201 -17.55 15.41 -15.93
C ASN A 201 -18.55 16.23 -16.77
N SER A 202 -18.30 17.50 -17.10
CA SER A 202 -19.24 18.31 -17.88
C SER A 202 -18.94 18.28 -19.38
N LYS A 203 -19.85 17.72 -20.17
CA LYS A 203 -19.97 18.05 -21.59
C LYS A 203 -20.38 19.52 -21.71
N THR A 204 -19.43 20.45 -21.71
CA THR A 204 -19.68 21.83 -22.13
C THR A 204 -19.18 22.00 -23.56
N GLU A 205 -20.11 22.24 -24.47
CA GLU A 205 -19.83 22.66 -25.85
C GLU A 205 -18.90 23.89 -25.83
N GLY A 206 -17.77 23.82 -26.52
CA GLY A 206 -16.96 25.02 -26.80
C GLY A 206 -15.44 24.85 -26.83
N ASN A 207 -14.89 23.77 -26.27
CA ASN A 207 -13.49 23.40 -26.47
C ASN A 207 -13.40 21.88 -26.48
N GLY A 208 -12.50 21.32 -27.28
CA GLY A 208 -12.31 19.87 -27.48
C GLY A 208 -11.77 19.11 -26.25
N ASP A 209 -12.17 19.50 -25.05
CA ASP A 209 -11.73 18.91 -23.79
C ASP A 209 -12.45 17.57 -23.58
N ARG A 210 -11.67 16.51 -23.75
CA ARG A 210 -12.08 15.12 -23.59
C ARG A 210 -12.60 14.90 -22.16
N TYR A 211 -13.75 14.26 -22.05
CA TYR A 211 -14.19 13.61 -20.81
C TYR A 211 -13.04 12.75 -20.26
N VAL A 212 -12.65 12.97 -19.01
CA VAL A 212 -11.62 12.17 -18.32
C VAL A 212 -12.34 11.34 -17.24
N PRO A 213 -12.73 10.10 -17.54
CA PRO A 213 -13.31 9.23 -16.53
C PRO A 213 -12.31 9.02 -15.40
N TYR A 214 -12.82 8.98 -14.16
CA TYR A 214 -12.05 8.80 -12.93
C TYR A 214 -11.08 7.59 -12.95
N GLY A 215 -11.34 6.57 -13.78
CA GLY A 215 -10.59 5.31 -13.79
C GLY A 215 -9.33 5.29 -14.66
N ASP A 216 -9.35 5.93 -15.84
CA ASP A 216 -8.40 5.60 -16.91
C ASP A 216 -6.97 6.09 -16.66
N GLN A 217 -6.77 7.06 -15.77
CA GLN A 217 -5.45 7.68 -15.52
C GLN A 217 -5.05 7.76 -14.03
N LEU A 218 -5.98 7.53 -13.09
CA LEU A 218 -5.71 7.78 -11.67
C LEU A 218 -5.28 6.58 -10.87
N MET A 219 -5.66 5.36 -11.27
CA MET A 219 -5.40 4.16 -10.48
C MET A 219 -4.28 3.28 -11.05
N SER A 220 -3.77 3.59 -12.25
CA SER A 220 -2.90 2.75 -13.07
C SER A 220 -1.39 2.93 -12.82
N SER A 221 -0.94 3.58 -11.74
CA SER A 221 0.51 3.81 -11.58
C SER A 221 1.04 3.63 -10.16
N TRP A 222 0.29 2.94 -9.30
CA TRP A 222 0.87 2.24 -8.14
C TRP A 222 1.50 0.89 -8.55
N ASP A 223 1.64 0.69 -9.85
CA ASP A 223 2.09 -0.55 -10.44
C ASP A 223 3.49 -0.92 -9.97
N ARG A 224 3.76 -2.23 -10.07
CA ARG A 224 5.10 -2.78 -9.88
C ARG A 224 6.10 -2.08 -10.81
N TYR A 225 7.38 -2.11 -10.43
CA TYR A 225 8.43 -1.82 -11.40
C TYR A 225 8.45 -2.96 -12.43
N SER A 226 7.93 -2.72 -13.64
CA SER A 226 7.91 -3.73 -14.69
C SER A 226 9.33 -3.92 -15.26
N PHE A 227 9.69 -5.15 -15.61
CA PHE A 227 10.96 -5.42 -16.28
C PHE A 227 11.04 -4.76 -17.65
N HIS A 228 9.92 -4.62 -18.34
CA HIS A 228 9.86 -3.86 -19.57
C HIS A 228 10.35 -2.41 -19.40
N ASN A 229 10.00 -1.77 -18.27
CA ASN A 229 10.50 -0.42 -17.96
C ASN A 229 12.01 -0.43 -17.71
N VAL A 230 12.53 -1.44 -17.01
CA VAL A 230 13.98 -1.61 -16.80
C VAL A 230 14.69 -1.82 -18.14
N ASP A 231 14.20 -2.71 -18.98
CA ASP A 231 14.75 -3.02 -20.30
C ASP A 231 14.79 -1.78 -21.21
N ARG A 232 13.71 -1.01 -21.25
CA ARG A 232 13.67 0.29 -21.95
C ARG A 232 14.70 1.28 -21.41
N LEU A 233 14.88 1.36 -20.09
CA LEU A 233 15.92 2.20 -19.48
C LEU A 233 17.33 1.72 -19.87
N MET A 234 17.58 0.41 -19.89
CA MET A 234 18.84 -0.16 -20.36
C MET A 234 19.12 0.13 -21.84
N GLN A 235 18.07 0.26 -22.65
CA GLN A 235 18.12 0.64 -24.07
C GLN A 235 18.16 2.16 -24.31
N GLY A 236 18.11 2.99 -23.26
CA GLY A 236 18.17 4.46 -23.38
C GLY A 236 16.87 5.13 -23.88
N LEU A 237 15.73 4.45 -23.79
CA LEU A 237 14.43 4.90 -24.31
C LEU A 237 13.57 5.65 -23.27
N GLU A 238 14.17 6.61 -22.54
CA GLU A 238 13.46 7.46 -21.57
C GLU A 238 12.43 8.39 -22.27
N GLY A 239 11.17 8.43 -21.78
CA GLY A 239 10.19 9.47 -22.16
C GLY A 239 9.11 9.13 -23.21
N LEU A 240 9.03 7.89 -23.73
CA LEU A 240 7.92 7.46 -24.61
C LEU A 240 6.72 6.95 -23.80
N PRO A 241 5.46 7.20 -24.27
CA PRO A 241 4.24 6.84 -23.55
C PRO A 241 4.12 5.34 -23.28
N PHE A 242 3.46 5.01 -22.18
CA PHE A 242 3.29 3.66 -21.64
C PHE A 242 2.48 2.76 -22.58
N PRO A 243 3.00 1.62 -23.05
CA PRO A 243 2.15 0.47 -23.35
C PRO A 243 1.74 -0.21 -22.03
N PRO A 244 0.56 -0.84 -21.95
CA PRO A 244 0.15 -1.60 -20.77
C PRO A 244 1.18 -2.68 -20.44
N ASP A 245 1.45 -2.87 -19.15
CA ASP A 245 2.27 -3.97 -18.64
C ASP A 245 1.69 -5.26 -19.25
N GLU A 246 2.49 -6.08 -19.93
CA GLU A 246 1.99 -7.39 -20.35
C GLU A 246 1.62 -8.13 -19.06
N ASP A 247 0.32 -8.45 -18.94
CA ASP A 247 -0.38 -9.10 -17.82
C ASP A 247 0.17 -10.50 -17.44
N GLN A 248 1.46 -10.77 -17.66
CA GLN A 248 2.11 -11.94 -17.09
C GLN A 248 2.27 -11.73 -15.58
N PRO A 249 1.74 -12.66 -14.76
CA PRO A 249 1.93 -12.60 -13.31
C PRO A 249 3.43 -12.68 -13.01
N ALA A 250 3.96 -11.65 -12.34
CA ALA A 250 5.33 -11.66 -11.85
C ALA A 250 5.33 -12.37 -10.49
N PRO A 251 6.12 -13.44 -10.35
CA PRO A 251 6.39 -14.02 -9.04
C PRO A 251 6.88 -12.97 -8.04
N HIS A 252 6.41 -13.08 -6.80
CA HIS A 252 6.75 -12.13 -5.75
C HIS A 252 6.63 -12.73 -4.36
N LYS A 253 7.29 -12.08 -3.40
CA LYS A 253 7.07 -12.26 -1.96
C LYS A 253 6.77 -10.91 -1.34
N ILE A 254 5.73 -10.86 -0.52
CA ILE A 254 5.33 -9.68 0.24
C ILE A 254 5.19 -10.07 1.71
N ILE A 255 5.64 -9.18 2.59
CA ILE A 255 5.36 -9.23 4.02
C ILE A 255 4.99 -7.83 4.51
N SER A 256 4.27 -7.73 5.62
CA SER A 256 3.89 -6.42 6.16
C SER A 256 3.94 -6.37 7.67
N ARG A 257 4.08 -5.13 8.17
CA ARG A 257 3.89 -4.72 9.56
C ARG A 257 3.32 -3.31 9.58
N LEU A 258 2.91 -2.81 10.73
CA LEU A 258 2.30 -1.49 10.88
C LEU A 258 3.05 -0.65 11.91
N VAL A 259 3.13 0.65 11.67
CA VAL A 259 3.76 1.63 12.56
C VAL A 259 2.70 2.25 13.47
N ASN A 260 3.02 2.37 14.76
CA ASN A 260 2.14 2.98 15.74
C ASN A 260 1.92 4.48 15.47
N ALA A 261 0.89 5.06 16.10
CA ALA A 261 0.53 6.47 15.94
C ALA A 261 1.68 7.46 16.22
N GLN A 262 2.62 7.08 17.10
CA GLN A 262 3.77 7.91 17.48
C GLN A 262 4.88 7.96 16.41
N GLY A 263 4.74 7.21 15.31
CA GLY A 263 5.77 7.06 14.28
C GLY A 263 6.89 6.10 14.69
N LEU A 264 7.93 6.01 13.86
CA LEU A 264 9.05 5.08 14.08
C LEU A 264 9.96 5.51 15.25
N GLY A 265 10.13 6.81 15.47
CA GLY A 265 11.15 7.34 16.38
C GLY A 265 12.58 7.07 15.89
N GLU A 266 13.58 7.57 16.60
CA GLU A 266 14.98 7.53 16.14
C GLU A 266 15.51 6.11 15.92
N GLU A 267 15.26 5.21 16.87
CA GLU A 267 15.69 3.81 16.75
C GLU A 267 14.92 3.07 15.64
N GLY A 268 13.61 3.31 15.51
CA GLY A 268 12.81 2.73 14.43
C GLY A 268 13.28 3.18 13.06
N HIS A 269 13.64 4.46 12.90
CA HIS A 269 14.24 4.98 11.67
C HIS A 269 15.57 4.29 11.36
N TYR A 270 16.47 4.19 12.35
CA TYR A 270 17.74 3.51 12.20
C TYR A 270 17.54 2.06 11.75
N LYS A 271 16.69 1.30 12.45
CA LYS A 271 16.43 -0.12 12.19
C LYS A 271 15.81 -0.33 10.82
N LEU A 272 14.83 0.49 10.42
CA LEU A 272 14.23 0.41 9.09
C LEU A 272 15.27 0.64 7.99
N LEU A 273 16.06 1.72 8.06
CA LEU A 273 17.06 2.01 7.03
C LEU A 273 18.18 0.96 7.01
N LYS A 274 18.55 0.41 8.17
CA LYS A 274 19.52 -0.69 8.26
C LYS A 274 19.00 -1.95 7.58
N SER A 275 17.71 -2.29 7.73
CA SER A 275 17.13 -3.47 7.08
C SER A 275 17.13 -3.36 5.55
N LEU A 276 17.04 -2.15 5.01
CA LEU A 276 17.12 -1.86 3.56
C LEU A 276 18.55 -1.85 3.00
N THR A 277 19.57 -1.88 3.84
CA THR A 277 20.99 -1.78 3.45
C THR A 277 21.70 -3.09 3.78
N SER A 278 21.69 -4.04 2.84
CA SER A 278 21.96 -5.45 3.14
C SER A 278 22.89 -6.12 2.13
N PRO A 279 23.77 -7.06 2.55
CA PRO A 279 24.56 -7.87 1.64
C PRO A 279 23.71 -8.87 0.84
N LEU A 280 22.50 -9.17 1.30
CA LEU A 280 21.57 -10.10 0.64
C LEU A 280 20.90 -9.48 -0.60
N VAL A 281 20.90 -8.14 -0.70
CA VAL A 281 20.51 -7.42 -1.91
C VAL A 281 21.73 -7.33 -2.82
N LEU A 282 21.73 -8.08 -3.92
CA LEU A 282 22.91 -8.20 -4.78
C LEU A 282 22.95 -7.07 -5.83
N PRO A 283 24.15 -6.54 -6.17
CA PRO A 283 24.30 -5.59 -7.27
C PRO A 283 23.83 -6.20 -8.60
N GLY A 284 23.23 -5.37 -9.46
CA GLY A 284 22.75 -5.78 -10.78
C GLY A 284 21.38 -6.47 -10.79
N ASN A 285 20.78 -6.76 -9.63
CA ASN A 285 19.45 -7.38 -9.55
C ASN A 285 18.38 -6.63 -10.36
N GLU A 286 18.38 -5.29 -10.30
CA GLU A 286 17.41 -4.46 -11.01
C GLU A 286 17.45 -4.70 -12.52
N GLY A 287 18.65 -4.79 -13.12
CA GLY A 287 18.84 -5.07 -14.55
C GLY A 287 18.38 -6.46 -14.98
N LEU A 288 18.24 -7.39 -14.02
CA LEU A 288 17.68 -8.72 -14.24
C LEU A 288 16.17 -8.78 -13.97
N GLY A 289 15.53 -7.66 -13.65
CA GLY A 289 14.11 -7.62 -13.31
C GLY A 289 13.77 -8.14 -11.92
N LEU A 290 14.77 -8.33 -11.05
CA LEU A 290 14.61 -8.68 -9.64
C LEU A 290 14.72 -7.40 -8.80
N VAL A 291 13.60 -6.95 -8.22
CA VAL A 291 13.51 -5.66 -7.53
C VAL A 291 13.04 -5.86 -6.10
N THR A 292 13.79 -5.28 -5.16
CA THR A 292 13.55 -5.42 -3.73
C THR A 292 13.39 -4.03 -3.09
N TYR A 293 12.27 -3.80 -2.42
CA TYR A 293 11.94 -2.49 -1.87
C TYR A 293 10.91 -2.60 -0.74
N ILE A 294 10.66 -1.47 -0.06
CA ILE A 294 9.47 -1.31 0.78
C ILE A 294 8.53 -0.28 0.17
N THR A 295 7.24 -0.44 0.44
CA THR A 295 6.22 0.60 0.27
C THR A 295 5.66 0.96 1.64
N LEU A 296 5.68 2.24 1.97
CA LEU A 296 5.08 2.79 3.16
C LEU A 296 3.70 3.36 2.80
N GLY A 297 2.62 2.71 3.24
CA GLY A 297 1.26 3.10 2.91
C GLY A 297 0.57 3.83 4.05
N ALA A 298 0.28 5.13 3.88
CA ALA A 298 -0.35 5.96 4.91
C ALA A 298 -1.77 5.45 5.26
N ILE A 299 -2.06 5.24 6.54
CA ILE A 299 -3.38 4.81 7.03
C ILE A 299 -4.11 6.00 7.66
N THR A 300 -3.58 6.49 8.79
CA THR A 300 -4.25 7.53 9.56
C THR A 300 -4.16 8.88 8.85
N GLY A 301 -5.23 9.64 8.96
CA GLY A 301 -5.40 11.01 8.52
C GLY A 301 -6.68 11.55 9.16
N ASN A 302 -7.22 12.64 8.61
CA ASN A 302 -8.41 13.32 9.13
C ASN A 302 -9.57 12.37 9.46
N TYR A 303 -9.77 11.33 8.63
CA TYR A 303 -10.89 10.40 8.79
C TYR A 303 -10.93 9.74 10.17
N TYR A 304 -9.84 9.08 10.55
CA TYR A 304 -9.77 8.35 11.82
C TYR A 304 -9.56 9.28 13.02
N GLU A 305 -9.02 10.48 12.83
CA GLU A 305 -8.75 11.40 13.94
C GLU A 305 -9.93 12.31 14.29
N HIS A 306 -10.67 12.78 13.29
CA HIS A 306 -11.64 13.87 13.47
C HIS A 306 -13.01 13.63 12.82
N VAL A 307 -13.12 12.74 11.82
CA VAL A 307 -14.39 12.54 11.10
C VAL A 307 -15.28 11.52 11.77
N ILE A 308 -14.73 10.38 12.22
CA ILE A 308 -15.54 9.30 12.82
C ILE A 308 -15.48 9.30 14.35
N THR A 309 -16.62 8.98 14.97
CA THR A 309 -16.73 8.86 16.42
C THR A 309 -16.07 7.57 16.94
N PRO A 310 -15.74 7.48 18.24
CA PRO A 310 -15.26 6.24 18.86
C PRO A 310 -16.19 5.05 18.62
N GLU A 311 -17.51 5.27 18.63
CA GLU A 311 -18.52 4.24 18.37
C GLU A 311 -18.51 3.80 16.90
N GLN A 312 -18.28 4.72 15.96
CA GLN A 312 -18.16 4.36 14.54
C GLN A 312 -16.91 3.50 14.27
N LYS A 313 -15.81 3.72 15.01
CA LYS A 313 -14.59 2.90 14.92
C LYS A 313 -14.82 1.43 15.30
N THR A 314 -15.84 1.12 16.09
CA THR A 314 -16.14 -0.26 16.50
C THR A 314 -16.99 -1.01 15.47
N LYS A 315 -17.56 -0.33 14.46
CA LYS A 315 -18.44 -0.93 13.44
C LYS A 315 -17.74 -1.77 12.36
N SER A 316 -16.46 -2.06 12.52
CA SER A 316 -15.72 -2.92 11.60
C SER A 316 -14.64 -3.72 12.32
N ALA A 317 -14.42 -4.95 11.87
CA ALA A 317 -13.40 -5.85 12.40
C ALA A 317 -11.95 -5.49 12.02
N PHE A 318 -11.74 -4.45 11.22
CA PHE A 318 -10.39 -3.99 10.89
C PHE A 318 -9.71 -3.38 12.15
N PRO A 319 -8.60 -3.97 12.66
CA PRO A 319 -8.11 -3.59 13.98
C PRO A 319 -7.19 -2.36 13.97
N TYR A 320 -6.59 -1.99 12.84
CA TYR A 320 -5.45 -1.06 12.80
C TYR A 320 -5.80 0.39 12.45
N LYS A 321 -6.97 0.85 12.91
CA LYS A 321 -7.47 2.21 12.65
C LYS A 321 -6.61 3.31 13.30
N ASP A 322 -5.75 2.93 14.24
CA ASP A 322 -4.85 3.79 15.01
C ASP A 322 -3.39 3.76 14.50
N LYS A 323 -3.08 2.94 13.48
CA LYS A 323 -1.72 2.83 12.96
C LYS A 323 -1.43 3.94 11.96
N LEU A 324 -0.26 4.56 12.04
CA LEU A 324 0.09 5.70 11.19
C LEU A 324 0.25 5.27 9.72
N PHE A 325 1.00 4.20 9.47
CA PHE A 325 1.21 3.63 8.15
C PHE A 325 1.57 2.14 8.19
N THR A 326 1.46 1.48 7.03
CA THR A 326 1.97 0.13 6.81
C THR A 326 3.40 0.16 6.29
N ILE A 327 4.24 -0.79 6.70
CA ILE A 327 5.51 -1.10 6.03
C ILE A 327 5.29 -2.40 5.28
N GLN A 328 5.33 -2.34 3.95
CA GLN A 328 5.20 -3.49 3.07
C GLN A 328 6.54 -3.79 2.41
N TYR A 329 7.24 -4.83 2.87
CA TYR A 329 8.44 -5.32 2.19
C TYR A 329 8.03 -6.16 0.99
N GLN A 330 8.75 -5.99 -0.12
CA GLN A 330 8.42 -6.61 -1.38
C GLN A 330 9.68 -7.03 -2.12
N THR A 331 9.63 -8.22 -2.70
CA THR A 331 10.57 -8.68 -3.72
C THR A 331 9.76 -9.20 -4.89
N TRP A 332 10.01 -8.64 -6.07
CA TRP A 332 9.39 -9.00 -7.34
C TRP A 332 10.48 -9.48 -8.28
N TRP A 333 10.22 -10.53 -9.06
CA TRP A 333 11.09 -10.90 -10.16
C TRP A 333 10.27 -11.20 -11.39
N ASN A 334 10.70 -10.65 -12.52
CA ASN A 334 10.08 -10.92 -13.80
C ASN A 334 10.83 -12.04 -14.50
N GLU A 335 10.08 -12.94 -15.09
CA GLU A 335 10.59 -14.00 -15.94
C GLU A 335 10.00 -13.79 -17.33
N THR A 336 10.82 -13.38 -18.30
CA THR A 336 10.39 -13.47 -19.71
C THR A 336 10.35 -14.94 -20.14
N ASP A 337 9.53 -15.26 -21.16
CA ASP A 337 9.49 -16.62 -21.70
C ASP A 337 10.83 -17.07 -22.31
N GLY A 338 11.71 -16.13 -22.66
CA GLY A 338 13.10 -16.39 -23.02
C GLY A 338 13.94 -16.86 -21.83
N GLN A 339 13.90 -16.12 -20.72
CA GLN A 339 14.62 -16.44 -19.48
C GLN A 339 14.12 -17.73 -18.81
N LYS A 340 12.83 -18.07 -18.94
CA LYS A 340 12.30 -19.36 -18.45
C LYS A 340 12.92 -20.55 -19.20
N LYS A 341 13.20 -20.40 -20.50
CA LYS A 341 13.84 -21.44 -21.33
C LYS A 341 15.31 -21.67 -20.99
N GLU A 342 15.97 -20.70 -20.35
CA GLU A 342 17.34 -20.85 -19.87
C GLU A 342 17.46 -21.79 -18.66
N ALA A 343 16.34 -22.11 -17.99
CA ALA A 343 16.26 -23.03 -16.86
C ALA A 343 17.35 -22.76 -15.80
N GLN A 344 18.23 -23.72 -15.50
CA GLN A 344 19.30 -23.56 -14.50
C GLN A 344 20.34 -22.48 -14.85
N ASN A 345 20.40 -22.05 -16.12
CA ASN A 345 21.31 -20.99 -16.56
C ASN A 345 20.72 -19.59 -16.37
N ASN A 346 19.48 -19.46 -15.89
CA ASN A 346 18.86 -18.18 -15.60
C ASN A 346 19.50 -17.53 -14.36
N GLU A 347 20.19 -16.41 -14.58
CA GLU A 347 20.88 -15.67 -13.52
C GLU A 347 19.93 -15.19 -12.39
N VAL A 348 18.66 -14.91 -12.69
CA VAL A 348 17.66 -14.50 -11.70
C VAL A 348 17.44 -15.61 -10.67
N PHE A 349 17.33 -16.88 -11.09
CA PHE A 349 17.07 -18.00 -10.17
C PHE A 349 18.18 -18.21 -9.17
N THR A 350 19.42 -17.92 -9.53
CA THR A 350 20.56 -17.99 -8.60
C THR A 350 20.52 -16.90 -7.52
N ARG A 351 19.74 -15.82 -7.74
CA ARG A 351 19.68 -14.62 -6.89
C ARG A 351 18.40 -14.51 -6.08
N VAL A 352 17.29 -15.09 -6.56
CA VAL A 352 15.97 -15.05 -5.89
C VAL A 352 16.08 -15.57 -4.45
N ASN A 353 16.80 -16.67 -4.21
CA ASN A 353 16.95 -17.19 -2.84
C ASN A 353 17.56 -16.16 -1.89
N ARG A 354 18.56 -15.39 -2.32
CA ARG A 354 19.15 -14.33 -1.48
C ARG A 354 18.17 -13.19 -1.22
N ALA A 355 17.35 -12.83 -2.19
CA ALA A 355 16.29 -11.84 -1.99
C ALA A 355 15.18 -12.37 -1.05
N LEU A 356 14.86 -13.67 -1.10
CA LEU A 356 13.95 -14.31 -0.15
C LEU A 356 14.55 -14.42 1.26
N ASP A 357 15.85 -14.67 1.38
CA ASP A 357 16.56 -14.61 2.66
C ASP A 357 16.50 -13.20 3.25
N TRP A 358 16.63 -12.16 2.41
CA TRP A 358 16.42 -10.77 2.84
C TRP A 358 14.99 -10.56 3.37
N MET A 359 13.98 -11.08 2.67
CA MET A 359 12.58 -11.02 3.14
C MET A 359 12.43 -11.69 4.51
N ASP A 360 13.09 -12.82 4.74
CA ASP A 360 13.03 -13.54 6.01
C ASP A 360 13.72 -12.80 7.15
N VAL A 361 14.91 -12.23 6.89
CA VAL A 361 15.60 -11.35 7.84
C VAL A 361 14.73 -10.14 8.17
N CYS A 362 14.19 -9.45 7.16
CA CYS A 362 13.32 -8.28 7.35
C CYS A 362 12.00 -8.61 8.07
N ARG A 363 11.46 -9.83 7.93
CA ARG A 363 10.27 -10.28 8.69
C ARG A 363 10.55 -10.34 10.17
N ASN A 364 11.69 -10.92 10.55
CA ASN A 364 12.05 -11.16 11.94
C ASN A 364 12.81 -9.98 12.57
N TYR A 365 13.18 -8.98 11.76
CA TYR A 365 13.93 -7.82 12.22
C TYR A 365 13.10 -7.00 13.20
N ASP A 366 13.65 -6.75 14.38
CA ASP A 366 12.99 -5.92 15.39
C ASP A 366 13.11 -4.44 15.01
N ILE A 367 11.95 -3.81 14.85
CA ILE A 367 11.83 -2.38 14.55
C ILE A 367 10.88 -1.81 15.62
N PRO A 368 11.38 -0.96 16.53
CA PRO A 368 10.55 -0.34 17.56
C PRO A 368 9.32 0.36 16.99
N ASN A 369 8.27 0.44 17.79
CA ASN A 369 6.99 1.05 17.41
C ASN A 369 6.29 0.39 16.20
N THR A 370 6.64 -0.86 15.89
CA THR A 370 5.96 -1.64 14.85
C THR A 370 5.27 -2.88 15.40
N SER A 371 4.12 -3.25 14.82
CA SER A 371 3.34 -4.42 15.24
C SER A 371 2.38 -4.87 14.14
N GLY A 372 1.73 -6.02 14.34
CA GLY A 372 0.65 -6.51 13.48
C GLY A 372 1.11 -6.91 12.06
N ALA A 373 0.13 -7.23 11.22
CA ALA A 373 0.31 -7.51 9.81
C ALA A 373 -1.00 -7.24 9.06
N PHE A 374 -0.93 -6.89 7.77
CA PHE A 374 -2.13 -6.57 6.99
C PHE A 374 -2.63 -7.82 6.25
N ILE A 375 -3.87 -8.26 6.50
CA ILE A 375 -4.38 -9.56 5.97
C ILE A 375 -4.47 -9.59 4.44
N SER A 376 -4.57 -8.43 3.78
CA SER A 376 -4.52 -8.37 2.31
C SER A 376 -3.11 -8.61 1.76
N PHE A 377 -2.08 -8.59 2.61
CA PHE A 377 -0.70 -8.96 2.33
C PHE A 377 -0.35 -10.27 3.05
N LYS A 378 -1.08 -11.35 2.68
CA LYS A 378 -0.98 -12.65 3.36
C LYS A 378 0.44 -13.22 3.28
N ASP A 379 0.93 -13.67 4.42
CA ASP A 379 2.20 -14.34 4.58
C ASP A 379 1.99 -15.60 5.42
N SER A 380 2.28 -16.78 4.86
CA SER A 380 2.12 -18.09 5.51
C SER A 380 2.83 -18.20 6.85
N SER A 381 3.88 -17.40 7.09
CA SER A 381 4.67 -17.42 8.33
C SER A 381 4.07 -16.60 9.49
N VAL A 382 3.15 -15.66 9.21
CA VAL A 382 2.56 -14.80 10.25
C VAL A 382 1.37 -15.48 10.95
N PRO A 383 1.31 -15.60 12.29
CA PRO A 383 0.13 -16.19 12.96
C PRO A 383 -1.19 -15.51 12.58
N THR A 384 -2.28 -16.26 12.39
CA THR A 384 -3.57 -15.70 11.92
C THR A 384 -4.07 -14.58 12.85
N LYS A 385 -3.98 -14.79 14.17
CA LYS A 385 -4.35 -13.79 15.17
C LYS A 385 -3.64 -12.46 15.00
N THR A 386 -2.40 -12.46 14.48
CA THR A 386 -1.62 -11.24 14.30
C THR A 386 -2.34 -10.28 13.39
N TYR A 387 -3.01 -10.76 12.32
CA TYR A 387 -3.73 -9.94 11.33
C TYR A 387 -4.97 -9.23 11.87
N PHE A 388 -5.60 -9.83 12.88
CA PHE A 388 -6.89 -9.38 13.40
C PHE A 388 -6.76 -8.76 14.79
N ASP A 389 -5.62 -8.96 15.46
CA ASP A 389 -5.23 -8.31 16.71
C ASP A 389 -6.39 -8.34 17.73
N LYS A 390 -6.80 -7.18 18.25
CA LYS A 390 -7.92 -7.03 19.21
C LYS A 390 -9.29 -7.53 18.72
N SER A 391 -9.46 -7.78 17.41
CA SER A 391 -10.70 -8.31 16.83
C SER A 391 -10.71 -9.83 16.72
N TYR A 392 -9.59 -10.52 16.96
CA TYR A 392 -9.47 -11.96 16.66
C TYR A 392 -10.44 -12.85 17.43
N GLU A 393 -10.53 -12.71 18.76
CA GLU A 393 -11.38 -13.58 19.58
C GLU A 393 -12.87 -13.43 19.25
N GLU A 394 -13.29 -12.19 18.96
CA GLU A 394 -14.66 -11.92 18.57
C GLU A 394 -14.98 -12.49 17.17
N LEU A 395 -14.01 -12.40 16.25
CA LEU A 395 -14.11 -13.03 14.94
C LEU A 395 -14.26 -14.55 15.05
N VAL A 396 -13.56 -15.20 15.99
CA VAL A 396 -13.69 -16.64 16.28
C VAL A 396 -15.09 -16.95 16.81
N ARG A 397 -15.56 -16.20 17.81
CA ARG A 397 -16.91 -16.38 18.36
C ARG A 397 -17.99 -16.28 17.27
N ILE A 398 -17.93 -15.24 16.45
CA ILE A 398 -18.91 -15.02 15.35
C ILE A 398 -18.88 -16.18 14.36
N LYS A 399 -17.71 -16.72 14.04
CA LYS A 399 -17.60 -17.87 13.14
C LYS A 399 -18.31 -19.09 13.74
N GLN A 400 -18.03 -19.39 15.00
CA GLN A 400 -18.62 -20.53 15.71
C GLN A 400 -20.15 -20.41 15.83
N THR A 401 -20.66 -19.20 16.07
CA THR A 401 -22.09 -18.97 16.28
C THR A 401 -22.89 -18.88 14.98
N HIS A 402 -22.36 -18.19 13.96
CA HIS A 402 -23.19 -17.72 12.83
C HIS A 402 -22.80 -18.29 11.47
N ALA A 403 -21.61 -18.89 11.30
CA ALA A 403 -21.20 -19.41 9.99
C ALA A 403 -21.97 -20.66 9.55
N ARG A 404 -22.64 -21.35 10.51
CA ARG A 404 -23.40 -22.60 10.28
C ARG A 404 -22.61 -23.68 9.55
N ASP A 405 -21.33 -23.78 9.88
CA ASP A 405 -20.37 -24.64 9.20
C ASP A 405 -19.79 -25.67 10.19
N PRO A 406 -20.57 -26.71 10.56
CA PRO A 406 -20.18 -27.65 11.63
C PRO A 406 -18.94 -28.49 11.28
N PHE A 407 -18.59 -28.58 10.00
CA PHE A 407 -17.41 -29.30 9.53
C PHE A 407 -16.24 -28.38 9.19
N ASN A 408 -16.40 -27.07 9.42
CA ASN A 408 -15.37 -26.06 9.15
C ASN A 408 -14.87 -26.09 7.69
N HIS A 409 -15.78 -26.22 6.72
CA HIS A 409 -15.49 -26.15 5.28
C HIS A 409 -14.92 -24.79 4.85
N PHE A 410 -15.32 -23.70 5.50
CA PHE A 410 -14.78 -22.35 5.29
C PHE A 410 -13.44 -22.19 6.02
N CYS A 411 -12.49 -23.04 5.64
CA CYS A 411 -11.16 -23.11 6.21
C CYS A 411 -10.11 -23.12 5.09
N SER A 412 -9.20 -22.16 5.15
CA SER A 412 -7.98 -22.14 4.34
C SER A 412 -6.86 -21.50 5.15
N ARG A 413 -5.63 -21.44 4.61
CA ARG A 413 -4.55 -20.75 5.32
C ARG A 413 -4.95 -19.29 5.58
N LYS A 414 -4.94 -18.90 6.86
CA LYS A 414 -5.29 -17.56 7.39
C LYS A 414 -6.78 -17.25 7.51
N THR A 415 -7.67 -18.22 7.34
CA THR A 415 -9.06 -18.01 7.80
C THR A 415 -9.12 -18.07 9.32
N ILE A 416 -10.15 -17.46 9.88
CA ILE A 416 -10.54 -17.67 11.28
C ILE A 416 -10.93 -19.15 11.43
N ILE A 417 -10.62 -19.77 12.57
CA ILE A 417 -10.95 -21.17 12.86
C ILE A 417 -11.94 -21.20 14.00
#